data_AF-A0A7S3C119-F1
#
_entry.id   AF-A0A7S3C119-F1
#
_cell.length_a   1.000
_cell.length_b   1.000
_cell.length_c   1.000
_cell.angle_alpha   90.00
_cell.angle_beta   90.00
_cell.angle_gamma   90.00
#
_symmetry.space_group_name_H-M   'P 1'
#
loop_
_entity.id
_entity.type
_entity.pdbx_description
1 polymer ?
#
loop_
_entity_poly.entity_id
_entity_poly.type
_entity_poly.pdbx_seq_one_letter_code
_entity_poly.pdbx_strand_id
1 'polypeptide(L)'
;FVIVGLNLLSGGYDNSHPRKLKGPALAESYPALFRLQSAHNNTFECLAMVTACFWAATTHPLEQVLFAKLAFVILVSRIMYVIAYVLDEDVLRTGFFVCAITAIADIGGGAIFPDMLAKYA
;
A
#
# COMPACT_ATOMS: atom_id res chain seq x y z
N PHE A 1 3.17 6.34 -12.31
CA PHE A 1 3.37 7.67 -11.69
C PHE A 1 4.72 8.31 -12.04
N VAL A 2 5.86 7.66 -11.80
CA VAL A 2 7.19 8.27 -12.07
C VAL A 2 7.45 8.61 -13.54
N ILE A 3 7.02 7.78 -14.49
CA ILE A 3 7.14 8.08 -15.94
C ILE A 3 6.42 9.39 -16.28
N VAL A 4 5.19 9.54 -15.79
CA VAL A 4 4.38 10.75 -15.99
C VAL A 4 5.03 11.96 -15.32
N GLY A 5 5.48 11.80 -14.06
CA GLY A 5 6.17 12.86 -13.34
C GLY A 5 7.46 13.33 -14.03
N LEU A 6 8.27 12.40 -14.53
CA LEU A 6 9.49 12.72 -15.28
C LEU A 6 9.19 13.38 -16.62
N ASN A 7 8.16 12.93 -17.35
CA ASN A 7 7.73 13.62 -18.57
C ASN A 7 7.32 15.07 -18.30
N LEU A 8 6.66 15.36 -17.17
CA LEU A 8 6.23 16.71 -16.80
C LEU A 8 7.39 17.58 -16.29
N LEU A 9 8.38 16.99 -15.61
CA LEU A 9 9.41 17.74 -14.86
C LEU A 9 10.79 17.78 -15.51
N SER A 10 11.09 16.86 -16.44
CA SER A 10 12.44 16.67 -16.99
C SER A 10 12.50 16.58 -18.52
N GLY A 11 11.38 16.87 -19.21
CA GLY A 11 11.35 16.87 -20.67
C GLY A 11 11.31 15.49 -21.33
N GLY A 12 11.20 14.41 -20.56
CA GLY A 12 10.97 13.07 -21.10
C GLY A 12 11.48 11.94 -20.22
N TYR A 13 10.86 10.76 -20.34
CA TYR A 13 11.33 9.52 -19.74
C TYR A 13 12.13 8.69 -20.74
N ASP A 14 13.44 8.48 -20.48
CA ASP A 14 14.28 7.59 -21.31
C ASP A 14 13.94 6.10 -21.04
N ASN A 15 13.26 5.47 -22.00
CA ASN A 15 12.94 4.05 -21.96
C ASN A 15 14.13 3.13 -22.29
N SER A 16 15.25 3.68 -22.75
CA SER A 16 16.45 2.90 -23.10
C SER A 16 17.24 2.48 -21.85
N HIS A 17 17.22 3.31 -20.79
CA HIS A 17 17.91 3.03 -19.53
C HIS A 17 17.02 3.25 -18.28
N PRO A 18 15.85 2.62 -18.19
CA PRO A 18 14.82 2.94 -17.21
C PRO A 18 15.26 2.70 -15.76
N ARG A 19 16.20 1.77 -15.53
CA ARG A 19 16.74 1.48 -14.20
C ARG A 19 17.67 2.56 -13.69
N LYS A 20 18.44 3.21 -14.58
CA LYS A 20 19.31 4.34 -14.20
C LYS A 20 18.49 5.53 -13.72
N LEU A 21 17.37 5.80 -14.41
CA LEU A 21 16.43 6.87 -14.05
C LEU A 21 15.63 6.63 -12.76
N LYS A 22 15.54 5.38 -12.29
CA LYS A 22 14.88 5.03 -11.02
C LYS A 22 15.87 4.77 -9.89
N GLY A 23 17.15 5.08 -10.12
CA GLY A 23 18.23 4.91 -9.15
C GLY A 23 18.44 6.14 -8.24
N PRO A 24 19.60 6.22 -7.56
CA PRO A 24 19.93 7.30 -6.62
C PRO A 24 19.80 8.71 -7.20
N ALA A 25 20.12 8.87 -8.49
CA ALA A 25 19.98 10.15 -9.20
C ALA A 25 18.55 10.72 -9.18
N LEU A 26 17.52 9.85 -9.13
CA LEU A 26 16.13 10.30 -8.99
C LEU A 26 15.85 10.88 -7.60
N ALA A 27 16.45 10.31 -6.55
CA ALA A 27 16.31 10.81 -5.19
C ALA A 27 16.96 12.19 -5.04
N GLU A 28 18.12 12.41 -5.67
CA GLU A 28 18.82 13.69 -5.66
C GLU A 28 18.12 14.76 -6.49
N SER A 29 17.66 14.40 -7.69
CA SER A 29 17.10 15.38 -8.65
C SER A 29 15.61 15.65 -8.42
N TYR A 30 14.85 14.63 -8.01
CA TYR A 30 13.40 14.68 -7.86
C TYR A 30 12.94 13.85 -6.64
N PRO A 31 13.26 14.27 -5.40
CA PRO A 31 13.03 13.48 -4.18
C PRO A 31 11.56 13.06 -4.01
N ALA A 32 10.60 13.92 -4.35
CA ALA A 32 9.18 13.59 -4.30
C ALA A 32 8.78 12.47 -5.28
N LEU A 33 9.36 12.43 -6.49
CA LEU A 33 9.11 11.36 -7.45
C LEU A 33 9.73 10.03 -7.00
N PHE A 34 10.93 10.08 -6.41
CA PHE A 34 11.56 8.90 -5.83
C PHE A 34 10.71 8.33 -4.68
N ARG A 35 10.21 9.19 -3.80
CA ARG A 35 9.27 8.82 -2.73
C ARG A 35 7.99 8.19 -3.29
N LEU A 36 7.40 8.76 -4.34
CA LEU A 36 6.22 8.20 -4.99
C LEU A 36 6.49 6.85 -5.67
N GLN A 37 7.67 6.64 -6.27
CA GLN A 37 8.09 5.32 -6.78
C GLN A 37 8.16 4.30 -5.65
N SER A 38 8.71 4.70 -4.52
CA SER A 38 8.88 3.83 -3.35
C SER A 38 7.51 3.45 -2.76
N ALA A 39 6.59 4.42 -2.65
CA ALA A 39 5.20 4.17 -2.25
C ALA A 39 4.47 3.21 -3.21
N HIS A 40 4.73 3.32 -4.52
CA HIS A 40 4.18 2.41 -5.53
C HIS A 40 4.71 0.98 -5.37
N ASN A 41 6.02 0.82 -5.17
CA ASN A 41 6.62 -0.50 -4.92
C ASN A 41 6.04 -1.14 -3.65
N ASN A 42 5.96 -0.39 -2.56
CA ASN A 42 5.35 -0.87 -1.32
C ASN A 42 3.87 -1.23 -1.50
N THR A 43 3.15 -0.54 -2.38
CA THR A 43 1.75 -0.85 -2.67
C THR A 43 1.61 -2.19 -3.42
N PHE A 44 2.57 -2.56 -4.27
CA PHE A 44 2.59 -3.90 -4.88
C PHE A 44 2.89 -5.01 -3.87
N GLU A 45 3.83 -4.79 -2.95
CA GLU A 45 4.09 -5.72 -1.85
C GLU A 45 2.82 -5.91 -0.98
N CYS A 46 2.14 -4.81 -0.66
CA CYS A 46 0.88 -4.83 0.08
C CYS A 46 -0.23 -5.55 -0.69
N LEU A 47 -0.33 -5.34 -2.01
CA LEU A 47 -1.36 -5.96 -2.85
C LEU A 47 -1.25 -7.49 -2.80
N ALA A 48 -0.04 -8.05 -2.84
CA ALA A 48 0.17 -9.49 -2.74
C ALA A 48 -0.43 -10.07 -1.43
N MET A 49 -0.28 -9.36 -0.32
CA MET A 49 -0.86 -9.76 0.97
C MET A 49 -2.39 -9.59 1.01
N VAL A 50 -2.91 -8.47 0.49
CA VAL A 50 -4.36 -8.19 0.42
C VAL A 50 -5.08 -9.23 -0.44
N THR A 51 -4.52 -9.60 -1.59
CA THR A 51 -5.11 -10.62 -2.47
C THR A 51 -5.26 -11.95 -1.76
N ALA A 52 -4.23 -12.39 -1.02
CA ALA A 52 -4.28 -13.64 -0.27
C ALA A 52 -5.32 -13.61 0.87
N CYS A 53 -5.40 -12.52 1.64
CA CYS A 53 -6.36 -12.45 2.74
C CYS A 53 -7.82 -12.31 2.26
N PHE A 54 -8.07 -11.58 1.16
CA PHE A 54 -9.40 -11.46 0.57
C PHE A 54 -9.87 -12.81 0.03
N TRP A 55 -8.99 -13.55 -0.62
CA TRP A 55 -9.29 -14.92 -1.07
C TRP A 55 -9.71 -15.82 0.12
N ALA A 56 -8.96 -15.77 1.23
CA ALA A 56 -9.31 -16.52 2.45
C ALA A 56 -10.69 -16.10 3.00
N ALA A 57 -10.96 -14.79 3.11
CA ALA A 57 -12.24 -14.26 3.58
C ALA A 57 -13.44 -14.62 2.68
N THR A 58 -13.22 -14.78 1.37
CA THR A 58 -14.28 -15.24 0.45
C THR A 58 -14.51 -16.75 0.48
N THR A 59 -13.53 -17.52 0.94
CA THR A 59 -13.58 -19.00 0.98
C THR A 59 -14.13 -19.52 2.31
N HIS A 60 -13.95 -18.76 3.39
CA HIS A 60 -14.36 -19.10 4.75
C HIS A 60 -15.49 -18.18 5.24
N PRO A 61 -16.27 -18.58 6.27
CA PRO A 61 -17.45 -17.83 6.72
C PRO A 61 -17.07 -16.61 7.58
N LEU A 62 -16.33 -15.66 7.01
CA LEU A 62 -16.11 -14.36 7.66
C LEU A 62 -17.36 -13.49 7.52
N GLU A 63 -17.78 -12.86 8.61
CA GLU A 63 -18.94 -11.96 8.62
C GLU A 63 -18.72 -10.78 7.65
N GLN A 64 -19.70 -10.52 6.78
CA GLN A 64 -19.53 -9.63 5.63
C GLN A 64 -19.35 -8.15 6.03
N VAL A 65 -20.03 -7.70 7.08
CA VAL A 65 -19.94 -6.32 7.57
C VAL A 65 -18.57 -6.05 8.19
N LEU A 66 -18.04 -6.99 8.97
CA LEU A 66 -16.71 -6.97 9.55
C LEU A 66 -15.65 -6.96 8.45
N PHE A 67 -15.78 -7.84 7.46
CA PHE A 67 -14.90 -7.85 6.30
C PHE A 67 -14.91 -6.49 5.57
N ALA A 68 -16.10 -5.94 5.30
CA ALA A 68 -16.23 -4.64 4.63
C ALA A 68 -15.59 -3.48 5.43
N LYS A 69 -15.76 -3.47 6.75
CA LYS A 69 -15.14 -2.46 7.64
C LYS A 69 -13.61 -2.56 7.58
N LEU A 70 -13.05 -3.76 7.71
CA LEU A 70 -11.59 -3.96 7.67
C LEU A 70 -11.02 -3.65 6.27
N ALA A 71 -11.72 -4.04 5.20
CA ALA A 71 -11.33 -3.69 3.84
C ALA A 71 -11.33 -2.16 3.61
N PHE A 72 -12.29 -1.45 4.19
CA PHE A 72 -12.32 0.01 4.16
C PHE A 72 -11.14 0.63 4.92
N VAL A 73 -10.76 0.09 6.08
CA VAL A 73 -9.57 0.52 6.83
C VAL A 73 -8.30 0.35 5.99
N ILE A 74 -8.16 -0.78 5.28
CA ILE A 74 -7.04 -0.99 4.34
C ILE A 74 -7.05 0.12 3.28
N LEU A 75 -8.17 0.33 2.59
CA LEU A 75 -8.27 1.32 1.51
C LEU A 75 -7.86 2.73 1.97
N VAL A 76 -8.45 3.22 3.06
CA VAL A 76 -8.16 4.56 3.60
C VAL A 76 -6.71 4.66 4.05
N SER A 77 -6.21 3.65 4.77
CA SER A 77 -4.81 3.62 5.23
C SER A 77 -3.84 3.65 4.06
N ARG A 78 -4.13 2.95 2.96
CA ARG A 78 -3.26 2.96 1.76
C ARG A 78 -3.26 4.30 1.03
N ILE A 79 -4.41 4.99 0.95
CA ILE A 79 -4.48 6.35 0.37
C ILE A 79 -3.65 7.32 1.24
N MET A 80 -3.87 7.30 2.55
CA MET A 80 -3.17 8.18 3.49
C MET A 80 -1.67 7.87 3.56
N TYR A 81 -1.29 6.60 3.44
CA TYR A 81 0.11 6.17 3.35
C TYR A 81 0.83 6.84 2.18
N VAL A 82 0.23 6.85 0.98
CA VAL A 82 0.84 7.49 -0.20
C VAL A 82 0.98 8.99 0.01
N ILE A 83 -0.02 9.66 0.59
CA ILE A 83 0.04 11.09 0.91
C ILE A 83 1.19 11.38 1.88
N ALA A 84 1.26 10.66 3.01
CA ALA A 84 2.33 10.80 4.00
C ALA A 84 3.72 10.52 3.39
N TYR A 85 3.81 9.55 2.48
CA TYR A 85 5.05 9.24 1.78
C TYR A 85 5.53 10.41 0.91
N VAL A 86 4.63 11.06 0.17
CA VAL A 86 5.00 12.20 -0.68
C VAL A 86 5.42 13.41 0.16
N LEU A 87 4.72 13.67 1.26
CA LEU A 87 4.99 14.74 2.23
C LEU A 87 6.23 14.52 3.10
N ASP A 88 6.84 13.32 3.04
CA ASP A 88 8.01 12.94 3.85
C ASP A 88 7.75 12.84 5.36
N GLU A 89 6.51 12.52 5.73
CA GLU A 89 6.08 12.35 7.12
C GLU A 89 6.24 10.88 7.56
N ASP A 90 7.37 10.56 8.19
CA ASP A 90 7.80 9.19 8.47
C ASP A 90 6.92 8.48 9.53
N VAL A 91 6.54 9.18 10.59
CA VAL A 91 5.69 8.66 11.67
C VAL A 91 4.30 8.32 11.12
N LEU A 92 3.69 9.25 10.37
CA LEU A 92 2.38 9.05 9.76
C LEU A 92 2.40 7.91 8.74
N ARG A 93 3.42 7.88 7.88
CA ARG A 93 3.63 6.80 6.90
C ARG A 93 3.66 5.44 7.61
N THR A 94 4.45 5.30 8.66
CA THR A 94 4.57 4.04 9.40
C THR A 94 3.26 3.68 10.10
N GLY A 95 2.57 4.66 10.70
CA GLY A 95 1.26 4.45 11.32
C GLY A 95 0.22 3.90 10.35
N PHE A 96 0.07 4.53 9.18
CA PHE A 96 -0.86 4.03 8.15
C PHE A 96 -0.45 2.67 7.58
N PHE A 97 0.84 2.39 7.47
CA PHE A 97 1.32 1.06 7.11
C PHE A 97 0.87 0.00 8.12
N VAL A 98 1.12 0.23 9.40
CA VAL A 98 0.74 -0.70 10.47
C VAL A 98 -0.78 -0.92 10.50
N CYS A 99 -1.59 0.15 10.39
CA CYS A 99 -3.04 0.01 10.32
C CYS A 99 -3.50 -0.92 9.18
N ALA A 100 -2.91 -0.78 7.99
CA ALA A 100 -3.22 -1.64 6.86
C ALA A 100 -2.79 -3.10 7.11
N ILE A 101 -1.58 -3.32 7.64
CA ILE A 101 -1.08 -4.68 7.92
C ILE A 101 -1.91 -5.37 9.00
N THR A 102 -2.29 -4.67 10.07
CA THR A 102 -3.16 -5.22 11.12
C THR A 102 -4.52 -5.61 10.55
N ALA A 103 -5.15 -4.76 9.74
CA ALA A 103 -6.42 -5.10 9.11
C ALA A 103 -6.32 -6.29 8.15
N ILE A 104 -5.21 -6.41 7.40
CA ILE A 104 -4.93 -7.58 6.55
C ILE A 104 -4.82 -8.86 7.40
N ALA A 105 -4.09 -8.78 8.51
CA ALA A 105 -3.92 -9.89 9.44
C ALA A 105 -5.24 -10.29 10.11
N ASP A 106 -6.07 -9.33 10.49
CA ASP A 106 -7.39 -9.59 11.08
C ASP A 106 -8.33 -10.26 10.08
N ILE A 107 -8.38 -9.81 8.82
CA ILE A 107 -9.19 -10.45 7.78
C ILE A 107 -8.73 -11.90 7.56
N GLY A 108 -7.44 -12.10 7.31
CA GLY A 108 -6.91 -13.44 7.03
C GLY A 108 -7.01 -14.38 8.24
N GLY A 109 -6.65 -13.87 9.42
CA GLY A 109 -6.70 -14.60 10.68
C GLY A 109 -8.13 -14.92 11.10
N GLY A 110 -9.05 -13.96 11.04
CA GLY A 110 -10.47 -14.17 11.37
C GLY A 110 -11.18 -15.09 10.38
N ALA A 111 -10.77 -15.11 9.11
CA ALA A 111 -11.28 -16.06 8.14
C ALA A 111 -10.86 -17.51 8.45
N ILE A 112 -9.61 -17.73 8.85
CA ILE A 112 -9.06 -19.07 9.14
C ILE A 112 -9.42 -19.53 10.57
N PHE A 113 -9.47 -18.60 11.51
CA PHE A 113 -9.72 -18.80 12.94
C PHE A 113 -10.89 -17.92 13.40
N PRO A 114 -12.15 -18.34 13.17
CA PRO A 114 -13.34 -17.51 13.43
C PRO A 114 -13.46 -17.00 14.87
N ASP A 115 -12.97 -17.77 15.84
CA ASP A 115 -13.01 -17.40 17.27
C ASP A 115 -12.13 -16.19 17.61
N MET A 116 -11.16 -15.86 16.76
CA MET A 116 -10.23 -14.74 16.97
C MET A 116 -10.95 -13.39 17.01
N LEU A 117 -11.99 -13.23 16.17
CA LEU A 117 -12.74 -11.98 16.02
C LEU A 117 -14.17 -12.06 16.55
N ALA A 118 -14.58 -13.19 17.12
CA ALA A 118 -15.95 -13.44 17.58
C ALA A 118 -16.49 -12.42 18.60
N LYS A 119 -15.61 -11.69 19.30
CA LYS A 119 -15.99 -10.62 20.26
C LYS A 119 -16.27 -9.26 19.59
N TYR A 120 -15.89 -9.11 18.32
CA TYR A 120 -15.96 -7.86 17.55
C TYR A 120 -16.92 -7.94 16.35
N ALA A 121 -17.40 -9.15 16.02
CA ALA A 121 -18.48 -9.40 15.08
C ALA A 121 -19.84 -9.10 15.74
#